data_AF-A0A1X7TFS4-F1
#
_entry.id   AF-A0A1X7TFS4-F1
#
_cell.length_a   1.000
_cell.length_b   1.000
_cell.length_c   1.000
_cell.angle_alpha   90.00
_cell.angle_beta   90.00
_cell.angle_gamma   90.00
#
_symmetry.space_group_name_H-M   'P 1'
#
loop_
_entity.id
_entity.type
_entity.pdbx_description
1 polymer ?
#
loop_
_entity_poly.entity_id
_entity_poly.type
_entity_poly.pdbx_seq_one_letter_code
_entity_poly.pdbx_strand_id
1 'polypeptide(L)'
;MPGTAAYAAPEAPIPDQHSPAMDVYSYSVLLMEMNLHSKLEMTTSEREVQAGSVSWSDMKSLIQRGLNVDPRARPTMAQVIESLERMNI
;
A
#
# COMPACT_ATOMS: atom_id res chain seq x y z
N MET A 1 3.37 -6.07 -19.03
CA MET A 1 4.09 -6.24 -17.74
C MET A 1 3.58 -7.51 -17.09
N PRO A 2 4.43 -8.45 -16.68
CA PRO A 2 3.99 -9.55 -15.82
C PRO A 2 3.57 -8.99 -14.44
N GLY A 3 2.48 -9.50 -13.87
CA GLY A 3 1.91 -9.04 -12.59
C GLY A 3 0.48 -8.50 -12.70
N THR A 4 -0.25 -8.45 -11.59
CA THR A 4 -1.62 -7.92 -11.54
C THR A 4 -1.57 -6.40 -11.37
N ALA A 5 -1.98 -5.66 -12.40
CA ALA A 5 -1.90 -4.18 -12.42
C ALA A 5 -2.59 -3.50 -11.23
N ALA A 6 -3.61 -4.13 -10.63
CA ALA A 6 -4.33 -3.63 -9.48
C ALA A 6 -3.46 -3.49 -8.21
N TYR A 7 -2.32 -4.19 -8.09
CA TYR A 7 -1.43 -4.09 -6.93
C TYR A 7 -0.09 -3.44 -7.27
N ALA A 8 0.13 -3.05 -8.52
CA ALA A 8 1.40 -2.50 -8.97
C ALA A 8 1.66 -1.12 -8.35
N ALA A 9 2.90 -0.92 -7.91
CA ALA A 9 3.40 0.38 -7.51
C ALA A 9 3.52 1.33 -8.73
N PRO A 10 3.43 2.66 -8.54
CA PRO A 10 3.50 3.63 -9.63
C PRO A 10 4.77 3.54 -10.48
N GLU A 11 5.88 3.16 -9.86
CA GLU A 11 7.19 2.99 -10.50
C GLU A 11 7.41 1.64 -11.19
N ALA A 12 6.45 0.71 -11.09
CA ALA A 12 6.55 -0.61 -11.74
C ALA A 12 6.92 -0.59 -13.25
N PRO A 13 6.43 0.35 -14.08
CA PRO A 13 6.84 0.41 -15.49
C PRO A 13 8.27 0.95 -15.72
N ILE A 14 9.00 1.35 -14.67
CA ILE A 14 10.33 1.98 -14.75
C ILE A 14 11.37 1.07 -14.05
N PRO A 15 12.03 0.15 -14.79
CA PRO A 15 12.94 -0.84 -14.21
C PRO A 15 14.04 -0.27 -13.31
N ASP A 16 14.62 0.87 -13.68
CA ASP A 16 15.69 1.51 -12.92
C ASP A 16 15.25 2.07 -11.56
N GLN A 17 13.94 2.14 -11.31
CA GLN A 17 13.35 2.58 -10.04
C GLN A 17 12.84 1.41 -9.21
N HIS A 18 13.02 0.17 -9.66
CA HIS A 18 12.58 -1.00 -8.92
C HIS A 18 13.32 -1.12 -7.59
N SER A 19 12.55 -1.40 -6.53
CA SER A 19 13.07 -1.51 -5.18
C SER A 19 12.13 -2.33 -4.30
N PRO A 20 12.59 -2.82 -3.12
CA PRO A 20 11.71 -3.51 -2.17
C PRO A 20 10.50 -2.69 -1.70
N ALA A 21 10.53 -1.37 -1.85
CA ALA A 21 9.41 -0.50 -1.52
C ALA A 21 8.18 -0.74 -2.43
N MET A 22 8.35 -1.39 -3.59
CA MET A 22 7.25 -1.82 -4.44
C MET A 22 6.40 -2.88 -3.75
N ASP A 23 7.02 -3.83 -3.06
CA ASP A 23 6.31 -4.89 -2.32
C ASP A 23 5.51 -4.29 -1.15
N VAL A 24 6.06 -3.28 -0.48
CA VAL A 24 5.35 -2.52 0.58
C VAL A 24 4.10 -1.86 0.03
N TYR A 25 4.19 -1.26 -1.15
CA TYR A 25 3.04 -0.64 -1.81
C TYR A 25 1.98 -1.68 -2.15
N SER A 26 2.37 -2.77 -2.81
CA SER A 26 1.47 -3.88 -3.17
C SER A 26 0.78 -4.49 -1.94
N TYR A 27 1.52 -4.68 -0.85
CA TYR A 27 0.97 -5.17 0.41
C TYR A 27 0.00 -4.18 1.05
N SER A 28 0.27 -2.87 0.95
CA SER A 28 -0.63 -1.83 1.46
C SER A 28 -1.93 -1.74 0.67
N VAL A 29 -1.88 -1.96 -0.65
CA VAL A 29 -3.09 -2.14 -1.47
C VAL A 29 -3.88 -3.38 -1.02
N LEU A 30 -3.22 -4.49 -0.72
CA LEU A 30 -3.87 -5.70 -0.22
C LEU A 30 -4.53 -5.48 1.14
N LEU A 31 -3.85 -4.83 2.08
CA LEU A 31 -4.43 -4.47 3.39
C LEU A 31 -5.66 -3.58 3.23
N MET A 32 -5.62 -2.63 2.29
CA MET A 32 -6.77 -1.78 1.97
C MET A 32 -7.94 -2.61 1.43
N GLU A 33 -7.70 -3.51 0.49
CA GLU A 33 -8.72 -4.42 -0.05
C GLU A 33 -9.36 -5.28 1.06
N MET A 34 -8.54 -5.86 1.93
CA MET A 34 -9.00 -6.70 3.04
C MET A 34 -9.86 -5.92 4.06
N ASN A 35 -9.62 -4.62 4.24
CA ASN A 35 -10.39 -3.78 5.17
C ASN A 35 -11.67 -3.23 4.55
N LEU A 36 -11.68 -2.96 3.24
CA LEU A 36 -12.83 -2.34 2.57
C LEU A 36 -13.78 -3.36 1.94
N HIS A 37 -13.32 -4.60 1.68
CA HIS A 37 -14.07 -5.64 0.99
C HIS A 37 -14.73 -5.16 -0.32
N SER A 38 -14.06 -4.23 -1.02
CA SER A 38 -14.59 -3.56 -2.20
C SER A 38 -13.54 -3.51 -3.31
N LYS A 39 -13.98 -3.15 -4.51
CA LYS A 39 -13.12 -3.07 -5.69
C LYS A 39 -12.04 -2.02 -5.50
N LEU A 40 -10.79 -2.39 -5.79
CA LEU A 40 -9.65 -1.48 -5.77
C LEU A 40 -9.72 -0.45 -6.89
N GLU A 41 -9.41 0.80 -6.54
CA GLU A 41 -9.20 1.86 -7.51
C GLU A 41 -7.85 1.71 -8.22
N MET A 42 -7.74 2.23 -9.44
CA MET A 42 -6.60 1.98 -10.32
C MET A 42 -5.60 3.14 -10.39
N THR A 43 -6.01 4.36 -10.04
CA THR A 43 -5.10 5.50 -9.98
C THR A 43 -4.60 5.75 -8.55
N THR A 44 -3.44 6.37 -8.42
CA THR A 44 -2.86 6.72 -7.11
C THR A 44 -3.75 7.66 -6.31
N SER A 45 -4.36 8.65 -6.97
CA SER A 45 -5.23 9.63 -6.34
C SER A 45 -6.54 9.02 -5.84
N GLU A 46 -7.17 8.13 -6.63
CA GLU A 46 -8.38 7.43 -6.19
C GLU A 46 -8.07 6.46 -5.05
N ARG A 47 -6.91 5.80 -5.05
CA ARG A 47 -6.46 4.95 -3.93
C ARG A 47 -6.23 5.73 -2.64
N GLU A 48 -5.71 6.95 -2.73
CA GLU A 48 -5.55 7.80 -1.54
C GLU A 48 -6.91 8.15 -0.90
N VAL A 49 -7.89 8.48 -1.73
CA VAL A 49 -9.28 8.70 -1.29
C VAL A 49 -9.88 7.42 -0.71
N GLN A 50 -9.69 6.28 -1.40
CA GLN A 50 -10.19 4.98 -0.99
C GLN A 50 -9.60 4.52 0.36
N ALA A 51 -8.28 4.69 0.55
CA ALA A 51 -7.61 4.45 1.83
C ALA A 51 -8.19 5.33 2.95
N GLY A 52 -8.67 6.52 2.60
CA GLY A 52 -9.43 7.41 3.47
C GLY A 52 -10.66 6.78 4.11
N SER A 53 -11.29 5.80 3.44
CA SER A 53 -12.51 5.13 3.88
C SER A 53 -12.29 3.98 4.86
N VAL A 54 -11.04 3.59 5.14
CA VAL A 54 -10.73 2.56 6.14
C VAL A 54 -11.09 3.10 7.53
N SER A 55 -11.98 2.41 8.25
CA SER A 55 -12.53 2.86 9.53
C SER A 55 -11.54 2.73 10.70
N TRP A 56 -10.67 1.72 10.65
CA TRP A 56 -9.66 1.48 11.69
C TRP A 56 -8.47 2.43 11.54
N SER A 57 -8.30 3.36 12.49
CA SER A 57 -7.33 4.46 12.42
C SER A 57 -5.87 4.00 12.22
N ASP A 58 -5.43 2.99 12.97
CA ASP A 58 -4.02 2.56 12.94
C ASP A 58 -3.70 1.85 11.63
N MET A 59 -4.61 0.98 11.18
CA MET A 59 -4.53 0.31 9.89
C MET A 59 -4.60 1.30 8.73
N LYS A 60 -5.51 2.28 8.79
CA LYS A 60 -5.59 3.38 7.82
C LYS A 60 -4.26 4.14 7.71
N SER A 61 -3.68 4.53 8.84
CA SER A 61 -2.40 5.22 8.89
C SER A 61 -1.26 4.39 8.28
N LEU A 62 -1.23 3.08 8.56
CA LEU A 62 -0.26 2.16 7.97
C LEU A 62 -0.42 2.07 6.43
N ILE A 63 -1.66 1.86 5.96
CA ILE A 63 -1.99 1.79 4.53
C ILE A 63 -1.58 3.08 3.82
N GLN A 64 -1.95 4.25 4.34
CA GLN A 64 -1.65 5.53 3.70
C GLN A 64 -0.15 5.80 3.59
N ARG A 65 0.65 5.42 4.61
CA ARG A 65 2.11 5.52 4.55
C ARG A 65 2.71 4.58 3.50
N GLY A 66 2.17 3.37 3.38
CA GLY A 66 2.63 2.41 2.37
C GLY A 66 2.21 2.74 0.93
N LEU A 67 1.11 3.48 0.75
CA LEU A 67 0.65 3.98 -0.54
C LEU A 67 1.33 5.29 -0.99
N ASN A 68 2.35 5.76 -0.28
CA ASN A 68 3.06 6.98 -0.65
C ASN A 68 3.65 6.87 -2.07
N VAL A 69 3.49 7.94 -2.86
CA VAL A 69 4.02 8.00 -4.23
C VAL A 69 5.55 7.95 -4.24
N ASP A 70 6.22 8.58 -3.26
CA ASP A 70 7.66 8.47 -3.09
C ASP A 70 8.02 7.13 -2.43
N PRO A 71 8.72 6.20 -3.12
CA PRO A 71 9.11 4.91 -2.56
C PRO A 71 9.97 5.04 -1.31
N ARG A 72 10.71 6.14 -1.14
CA ARG A 72 11.58 6.38 0.03
C ARG A 72 10.82 6.82 1.28
N ALA A 73 9.60 7.33 1.10
CA ALA A 73 8.73 7.73 2.20
C ALA A 73 7.88 6.57 2.73
N ARG A 74 7.86 5.43 2.03
CA ARG A 74 7.17 4.21 2.47
C ARG A 74 7.92 3.58 3.65
N PRO A 75 7.21 2.95 4.61
CA PRO A 75 7.86 2.16 5.64
C PRO A 75 8.60 0.97 5.03
N THR A 76 9.59 0.42 5.73
CA THR A 76 10.16 -0.88 5.37
C THR A 76 9.20 -2.01 5.71
N MET A 77 9.35 -3.19 5.11
CA MET A 77 8.55 -4.35 5.51
C MET A 77 8.70 -4.70 6.99
N ALA A 78 9.89 -4.52 7.59
CA ALA A 78 10.08 -4.71 9.03
C ALA A 78 9.20 -3.75 9.86
N GLN A 79 9.13 -2.47 9.46
CA GLN A 79 8.27 -1.48 10.12
C GLN A 79 6.78 -1.77 9.91
N VAL A 80 6.40 -2.33 8.75
CA VAL A 80 5.03 -2.81 8.51
C VAL A 80 4.69 -3.91 9.50
N ILE A 81 5.53 -4.96 9.60
CA ILE A 81 5.30 -6.07 10.54
C ILE A 81 5.25 -5.58 11.98
N GLU A 82 6.19 -4.75 12.43
CA GLU A 82 6.14 -4.16 13.78
C GLU A 82 4.84 -3.38 14.03
N SER A 83 4.32 -2.68 13.02
CA SER A 83 3.04 -1.96 13.15
C SER A 83 1.88 -2.92 13.34
N LEU A 84 1.84 -4.02 12.57
CA LEU A 84 0.80 -5.05 12.67
C LEU A 84 0.86 -5.79 14.01
N GLU A 85 2.06 -6.13 14.50
CA GLU A 85 2.22 -6.79 15.81
C GLU A 85 1.71 -5.90 16.95
N ARG A 86 1.97 -4.59 16.89
CA ARG A 86 1.44 -3.62 17.88
C ARG A 86 -0.08 -3.50 17.85
N MET A 87 -0.71 -3.83 16.72
CA MET A 87 -2.16 -3.86 16.55
C MET A 87 -2.79 -5.16 17.11
N ASN A 88 -1.98 -6.14 17.52
CA ASN A 88 -2.40 -7.41 18.11
C ASN A 88 -3.44 -8.19 17.26
N ILE A 89 -3.15 -8.27 15.96
CA ILE A 89 -3.91 -9.01 14.93
C ILE A 89 -3.24 -10.34 14.58
#